data_AF-M5EN46-F1
#
_entry.id   AF-M5EN46-F1
#
_cell.length_a   1.000
_cell.length_b   1.000
_cell.length_c   1.000
_cell.angle_alpha   90.00
_cell.angle_beta   90.00
_cell.angle_gamma   90.00
#
_symmetry.space_group_name_H-M   'P 1'
#
loop_
_entity.id
_entity.type
_entity.pdbx_description
1 polymer ?
#
loop_
_entity_poly.entity_id
_entity_poly.type
_entity_poly.pdbx_seq_one_letter_code
_entity_poly.pdbx_strand_id
1 'polypeptide(L)'
;MAKTAEDNFRIEIWDREEQALSETISRSPDSTVSQAAWQAAIRRRPGMLLIHYNSRHVMEKILTPGEVKIPPQTIIDGSVHAGLDVALGDLREWHVLRAWCRSCSHHATVKPAGLIKRYGKGALFSSVERALFCTSCDRGGPVRLEIHKLPRN
;
A
#
# COMPACT_ATOMS: atom_id res chain seq x y z
N MET A 1 20.24 -35.76 -15.43
CA MET A 1 19.56 -34.69 -14.67
C MET A 1 20.28 -33.40 -14.95
N ALA A 2 19.65 -32.48 -15.68
CA ALA A 2 20.25 -31.22 -16.07
C ALA A 2 20.56 -30.40 -14.80
N LYS A 3 21.78 -29.86 -14.72
CA LYS A 3 22.17 -28.82 -13.76
C LYS A 3 21.41 -27.55 -14.13
N THR A 4 20.15 -27.44 -13.74
CA THR A 4 19.42 -26.19 -13.82
C THR A 4 20.21 -25.19 -12.99
N ALA A 5 20.56 -24.04 -13.60
CA ALA A 5 21.15 -22.93 -12.87
C ALA A 5 20.34 -22.77 -11.59
N GLU A 6 20.99 -22.83 -10.42
CA GLU A 6 20.30 -22.70 -9.14
C GLU A 6 19.48 -21.41 -9.21
N ASP A 7 18.17 -21.58 -9.35
CA ASP A 7 17.22 -20.50 -9.14
C ASP A 7 17.56 -20.01 -7.73
N ASN A 8 18.14 -18.82 -7.66
CA ASN A 8 18.66 -18.23 -6.45
C ASN A 8 18.07 -16.83 -6.42
N PHE A 9 16.75 -16.80 -6.21
CA PHE A 9 16.03 -15.56 -6.18
C PHE A 9 16.45 -14.77 -4.97
N ARG A 10 16.72 -13.48 -5.18
CA ARG A 10 16.93 -12.56 -4.05
C ARG A 10 16.22 -11.25 -4.29
N ILE A 11 15.78 -10.65 -3.19
CA ILE A 11 15.19 -9.32 -3.22
C ILE A 11 16.08 -8.41 -2.40
N GLU A 12 16.56 -7.37 -3.06
CA GLU A 12 17.40 -6.35 -2.48
C GLU A 12 16.66 -5.03 -2.40
N ILE A 13 16.98 -4.29 -1.34
CA ILE A 13 16.52 -2.93 -1.11
C ILE A 13 17.73 -2.03 -1.17
N TRP A 14 17.64 -1.06 -2.05
CA TRP A 14 18.63 -0.04 -2.29
C TRP A 14 18.07 1.32 -1.90
N ASP A 15 18.97 2.27 -1.66
CA ASP A 15 18.58 3.66 -1.66
C ASP A 15 17.99 4.08 -3.03
N ARG A 16 17.37 5.26 -3.06
CA ARG A 16 16.68 5.74 -4.27
C ARG A 16 17.62 5.91 -5.47
N GLU A 17 18.90 6.13 -5.25
CA GLU A 17 19.90 6.42 -6.28
C GLU A 17 20.70 5.16 -6.69
N GLU A 18 20.36 4.00 -6.12
CA GLU A 18 21.07 2.73 -6.30
C GLU A 18 22.56 2.81 -5.94
N GLN A 19 22.93 3.67 -4.99
CA GLN A 19 24.31 3.84 -4.58
C GLN A 19 24.69 2.88 -3.45
N ALA A 20 23.79 2.71 -2.48
CA ALA A 20 23.99 1.83 -1.34
C ALA A 20 22.89 0.76 -1.24
N LEU A 21 23.34 -0.49 -1.10
CA LEU A 21 22.48 -1.60 -0.69
C LEU A 21 22.10 -1.39 0.78
N SER A 22 20.82 -1.20 1.04
CA SER A 22 20.30 -1.08 2.40
C SER A 22 20.16 -2.44 3.06
N GLU A 23 19.48 -3.39 2.41
CA GLU A 23 19.29 -4.74 2.94
C GLU A 23 18.96 -5.77 1.85
N THR A 24 19.25 -7.04 2.10
CA THR A 24 18.70 -8.17 1.32
C THR A 24 17.61 -8.83 2.17
N ILE A 25 16.35 -8.72 1.76
CA ILE A 25 15.21 -9.13 2.59
C ILE A 25 14.73 -10.56 2.34
N SER A 26 15.13 -11.16 1.22
CA SER A 26 14.70 -12.50 0.86
C SER A 26 15.77 -13.16 -0.01
N ARG A 27 16.02 -14.43 0.27
CA ARG A 27 16.72 -15.36 -0.61
C ARG A 27 15.91 -16.65 -0.66
N SER A 28 15.55 -17.11 -1.84
CA SER A 28 14.74 -18.30 -2.02
C SER A 28 15.16 -19.01 -3.30
N PRO A 29 15.24 -20.36 -3.29
CA PRO A 29 15.33 -21.11 -4.52
C PRO A 29 13.99 -21.34 -5.20
N ASP A 30 12.89 -21.11 -4.48
CA ASP A 30 11.53 -21.25 -4.99
C ASP A 30 11.01 -19.91 -5.55
N SER A 31 10.53 -19.94 -6.79
CA SER A 31 10.02 -18.76 -7.51
C SER A 31 8.72 -18.24 -6.93
N THR A 32 7.83 -19.10 -6.44
CA THR A 32 6.53 -18.73 -5.87
C THR A 32 6.71 -18.01 -4.55
N VAL A 33 7.56 -18.54 -3.68
CA VAL A 33 7.93 -17.91 -2.41
C VAL A 33 8.60 -16.57 -2.67
N SER A 34 9.50 -16.50 -3.66
CA SER A 34 10.16 -15.25 -4.01
C SER A 34 9.16 -14.21 -4.53
N GLN A 35 8.20 -14.60 -5.36
CA GLN A 35 7.19 -13.67 -5.88
C GLN A 35 6.28 -13.15 -4.77
N ALA A 36 5.88 -14.01 -3.84
CA ALA A 36 5.10 -13.59 -2.67
C ALA A 36 5.86 -12.59 -1.79
N ALA A 37 7.16 -12.84 -1.57
CA ALA A 37 8.04 -11.94 -0.85
C ALA A 37 8.20 -10.59 -1.58
N TRP A 38 8.31 -10.61 -2.91
CA TRP A 38 8.40 -9.41 -3.75
C TRP A 38 7.16 -8.52 -3.59
N GLN A 39 5.97 -9.11 -3.71
CA GLN A 39 4.72 -8.39 -3.50
C GLN A 39 4.62 -7.82 -2.07
N ALA A 40 5.10 -8.55 -1.06
CA ALA A 40 5.14 -8.06 0.31
C ALA A 40 6.15 -6.92 0.52
N ALA A 41 7.30 -6.98 -0.16
CA ALA A 41 8.35 -5.98 -0.08
C ALA A 41 7.88 -4.63 -0.62
N ILE A 42 7.25 -4.62 -1.81
CA ILE A 42 6.68 -3.42 -2.43
C ILE A 42 5.74 -2.69 -1.46
N ARG A 43 4.98 -3.44 -0.65
CA ARG A 43 4.01 -2.88 0.31
C ARG A 43 4.64 -2.29 1.58
N ARG A 44 5.81 -2.77 2.00
CA ARG A 44 6.38 -2.48 3.33
C ARG A 44 7.51 -1.46 3.33
N ARG A 45 7.94 -1.02 2.15
CA ARG A 45 9.18 -0.24 1.99
C ARG A 45 8.95 0.93 1.05
N PRO A 46 8.16 1.96 1.44
CA PRO A 46 7.90 3.12 0.60
C PRO A 46 9.17 3.95 0.38
N GLY A 47 9.38 4.43 -0.86
CA GLY A 47 10.48 5.32 -1.22
C GLY A 47 11.85 4.68 -1.38
N MET A 48 11.91 3.36 -1.39
CA MET A 48 13.12 2.59 -1.57
C MET A 48 13.14 1.94 -2.95
N LEU A 49 14.34 1.74 -3.48
CA LEU A 49 14.50 1.00 -4.73
C LEU A 49 14.55 -0.48 -4.41
N LEU A 50 13.61 -1.25 -4.95
CA LEU A 50 13.56 -2.69 -4.79
C LEU A 50 14.02 -3.34 -6.09
N ILE A 51 14.88 -4.36 -5.98
CA ILE A 51 15.36 -5.13 -7.11
C ILE A 51 15.18 -6.62 -6.82
N HIS A 52 14.47 -7.32 -7.70
CA HIS A 52 14.26 -8.75 -7.67
C HIS A 52 15.20 -9.41 -8.68
N TYR A 53 16.08 -10.27 -8.19
CA TYR A 53 17.01 -11.03 -9.00
C TYR A 53 16.60 -12.49 -9.11
N ASN A 54 16.94 -13.13 -10.22
CA ASN A 54 17.22 -14.56 -10.29
C ASN A 54 18.72 -14.73 -10.58
N SER A 55 19.48 -15.17 -9.59
CA SER A 55 20.94 -15.25 -9.68
C SER A 55 21.57 -13.89 -10.02
N ARG A 56 22.10 -13.70 -11.25
CA ARG A 56 22.64 -12.41 -11.73
C ARG A 56 21.64 -11.61 -12.57
N HIS A 57 20.54 -12.22 -12.98
CA HIS A 57 19.53 -11.57 -13.83
C HIS A 57 18.59 -10.73 -12.99
N VAL A 58 18.36 -9.47 -13.38
CA VAL A 58 17.33 -8.62 -12.80
C VAL A 58 15.99 -8.98 -13.42
N MET A 59 15.08 -9.54 -12.64
CA MET A 59 13.73 -9.86 -13.06
C MET A 59 12.84 -8.62 -13.06
N GLU A 60 12.79 -7.92 -11.92
CA GLU A 60 12.00 -6.72 -11.75
C GLU A 60 12.77 -5.69 -10.92
N LYS A 61 12.57 -4.42 -11.24
CA LYS A 61 13.15 -3.29 -10.52
C LYS A 61 12.10 -2.21 -10.40
N ILE A 62 11.81 -1.80 -9.17
CA ILE A 62 10.76 -0.82 -8.90
C ILE A 62 11.25 0.16 -7.84
N LEU A 63 11.13 1.45 -8.13
CA LEU A 63 11.13 2.45 -7.08
C LEU A 63 9.74 2.40 -6.45
N THR A 64 9.66 1.94 -5.21
CA THR A 64 8.36 1.95 -4.52
C THR A 64 7.90 3.40 -4.37
N PRO A 65 6.59 3.66 -4.47
CA PRO A 65 6.07 4.99 -4.23
C PRO A 65 6.62 5.48 -2.88
N GLY A 66 7.30 6.64 -2.91
CA GLY A 66 7.78 7.33 -1.72
C GLY A 66 6.71 7.44 -0.65
N GLU A 67 7.12 7.76 0.58
CA GLU A 67 6.20 8.55 1.40
C GLU A 67 5.82 9.78 0.59
N VAL A 68 4.62 9.73 0.05
CA VAL A 68 4.05 10.81 -0.69
C VAL A 68 3.88 11.94 0.33
N LYS A 69 4.82 12.90 0.36
CA LYS A 69 4.71 14.19 1.06
C LYS A 69 3.65 15.08 0.39
N ILE A 70 2.56 14.50 -0.10
CA ILE A 70 1.37 15.28 -0.43
C ILE A 70 0.74 15.57 0.93
N PRO A 71 0.45 16.83 1.25
CA PRO A 71 -0.27 17.17 2.47
C PRO A 71 -1.54 16.31 2.53
N PRO A 72 -1.89 15.76 3.70
CA PRO A 72 -3.03 14.86 3.84
C PRO A 72 -4.28 15.51 3.21
N GLN A 73 -5.06 14.71 2.50
CA GLN A 73 -6.27 15.19 1.82
C GLN A 73 -7.43 14.37 2.32
N THR A 74 -8.48 15.03 2.78
CA THR A 74 -9.73 14.38 3.14
C THR A 74 -10.79 14.76 2.11
N ILE A 75 -11.51 13.77 1.59
CA ILE A 75 -12.62 14.01 0.66
C ILE A 75 -13.92 13.98 1.47
N ILE A 76 -14.67 15.09 1.46
CA ILE A 76 -15.97 15.22 2.15
C ILE A 76 -17.03 15.52 1.11
N ASP A 77 -18.01 14.63 0.94
CA ASP A 77 -19.09 14.77 -0.05
C ASP A 77 -18.56 15.10 -1.47
N GLY A 78 -17.42 14.51 -1.85
CA GLY A 78 -16.75 14.76 -3.14
C GLY A 78 -15.87 16.01 -3.20
N SER A 79 -15.86 16.85 -2.15
CA SER A 79 -14.98 18.02 -2.04
C SER A 79 -13.63 17.63 -1.45
N VAL A 80 -12.53 18.03 -2.11
CA VAL A 80 -11.16 17.74 -1.66
C VAL A 80 -10.68 18.82 -0.70
N HIS A 81 -10.45 18.45 0.56
CA HIS A 81 -9.88 19.33 1.59
C HIS A 81 -8.38 19.01 1.75
N ALA A 82 -7.54 19.75 1.03
CA ALA A 82 -6.09 19.60 1.11
C ALA A 82 -5.53 20.13 2.45
N GLY A 83 -4.58 19.41 3.03
CA GLY A 83 -3.99 19.71 4.34
C GLY A 83 -4.78 19.16 5.54
N LEU A 84 -5.97 18.60 5.32
CA LEU A 84 -6.79 18.02 6.38
C LEU A 84 -6.54 16.52 6.48
N ASP A 85 -6.03 16.07 7.63
CA ASP A 85 -6.00 14.67 8.03
C ASP A 85 -7.01 14.46 9.16
N VAL A 86 -7.94 13.54 8.97
CA VAL A 86 -8.99 13.25 9.94
C VAL A 86 -8.61 11.98 10.70
N ALA A 87 -8.76 11.97 12.03
CA ALA A 87 -8.62 10.73 12.78
C ALA A 87 -9.91 9.91 12.69
N LEU A 88 -9.80 8.58 12.73
CA LEU A 88 -10.98 7.70 12.74
C LEU A 88 -11.94 8.03 13.90
N GLY A 89 -11.42 8.53 15.03
CA GLY A 89 -12.21 8.96 16.19
C GLY A 89 -13.02 10.24 15.99
N ASP A 90 -12.68 11.07 15.01
CA ASP A 90 -13.41 12.32 14.72
C ASP A 90 -14.70 12.06 13.91
N LEU A 91 -14.86 10.84 13.41
CA LEU A 91 -16.05 10.41 12.68
C LEU A 91 -17.24 10.25 13.63
N ARG A 92 -18.24 11.11 13.44
CA ARG A 92 -19.57 10.95 14.03
C ARG A 92 -20.34 9.78 13.40
N GLU A 93 -21.31 9.24 14.14
CA GLU A 93 -22.11 8.06 13.74
C GLU A 93 -22.88 8.23 12.42
N TRP A 94 -23.19 9.46 12.02
CA TRP A 94 -23.88 9.77 10.77
C TRP A 94 -22.95 9.89 9.56
N HIS A 95 -21.63 9.77 9.73
CA HIS A 95 -20.70 9.72 8.60
C HIS A 95 -20.63 8.31 8.01
N VAL A 96 -20.79 8.22 6.70
CA VAL A 96 -20.52 7.00 5.92
C VAL A 96 -19.12 7.09 5.36
N LEU A 97 -18.31 6.06 5.60
CA LEU A 97 -16.97 5.99 5.03
C LEU A 97 -16.99 5.11 3.78
N ARG A 98 -16.45 5.64 2.67
CA ARG A 98 -16.32 4.92 1.42
C ARG A 98 -14.85 4.80 1.04
N ALA A 99 -14.40 3.60 0.72
CA ALA A 99 -13.11 3.33 0.12
C ALA A 99 -13.23 3.39 -1.40
N TRP A 100 -12.35 4.14 -2.05
CA TRP A 100 -12.23 4.23 -3.50
C TRP A 100 -10.84 3.75 -3.94
N CYS A 101 -10.79 2.74 -4.80
CA CYS A 101 -9.53 2.30 -5.42
C CYS A 101 -9.18 3.18 -6.61
N ARG A 102 -8.01 3.82 -6.57
CA ARG A 102 -7.54 4.68 -7.70
C ARG A 102 -7.11 3.90 -8.95
N SER A 103 -6.94 2.59 -8.85
CA SER A 103 -6.50 1.76 -9.99
C SER A 103 -7.64 1.18 -10.81
N CYS A 104 -8.68 0.66 -10.15
CA CYS A 104 -9.82 0.03 -10.83
C CYS A 104 -11.14 0.78 -10.66
N SER A 105 -11.11 1.97 -10.03
CA SER A 105 -12.29 2.78 -9.72
C SER A 105 -13.37 2.06 -8.91
N HIS A 106 -13.01 0.94 -8.28
CA HIS A 106 -13.92 0.20 -7.41
C HIS A 106 -14.18 1.00 -6.15
N HIS A 107 -15.44 1.01 -5.71
CA HIS A 107 -15.84 1.65 -4.48
C HIS A 107 -16.49 0.65 -3.53
N ALA A 108 -16.10 0.71 -2.26
CA ALA A 108 -16.64 -0.15 -1.21
C ALA A 108 -16.98 0.68 0.03
N THR A 109 -18.13 0.42 0.65
CA THR A 109 -18.47 1.04 1.94
C THR A 109 -17.69 0.36 3.05
N VAL A 110 -17.06 1.14 3.93
CA VAL A 110 -16.24 0.63 5.03
C VAL A 110 -16.87 1.08 6.35
N LYS A 111 -16.92 0.18 7.33
CA LYS A 111 -17.46 0.52 8.66
C LYS A 111 -16.36 1.17 9.52
N PRO A 112 -16.51 2.43 9.97
CA PRO A 112 -15.51 3.09 10.82
C PRO A 112 -15.16 2.30 12.06
N ALA A 113 -16.15 1.70 12.73
CA ALA A 113 -15.94 0.87 13.92
C ALA A 113 -14.97 -0.30 13.69
N GLY A 114 -14.99 -0.92 12.50
CA GLY A 114 -14.07 -2.00 12.15
C GLY A 114 -12.64 -1.49 11.95
N LEU A 115 -12.48 -0.31 11.34
CA LEU A 115 -11.19 0.33 11.18
C LEU A 115 -10.62 0.81 12.53
N ILE A 116 -11.47 1.39 13.39
CA ILE A 116 -11.08 1.81 14.75
C ILE A 116 -10.60 0.62 15.56
N LYS A 117 -11.28 -0.53 15.48
CA LYS A 117 -10.86 -1.76 16.16
C LYS A 117 -9.47 -2.24 15.69
N ARG A 118 -9.15 -2.03 14.41
CA ARG A 118 -7.91 -2.53 13.79
C ARG A 118 -6.72 -1.57 13.93
N TYR A 119 -6.95 -0.26 13.80
CA TYR A 119 -5.90 0.76 13.75
C TYR A 119 -5.92 1.71 14.96
N GLY A 120 -6.98 1.69 15.76
CA GLY A 120 -7.17 2.60 16.90
C GLY A 120 -7.93 3.88 16.53
N LYS A 121 -8.46 4.57 17.55
CA LYS A 121 -9.22 5.83 17.37
C LYS A 121 -8.35 6.99 16.86
N GLY A 122 -7.08 7.04 17.27
CA GLY A 122 -6.13 8.07 16.86
C GLY A 122 -5.51 7.84 15.48
N ALA A 123 -5.89 6.77 14.77
CA ALA A 123 -5.35 6.52 13.44
C ALA A 123 -5.89 7.55 12.43
N LEU A 124 -4.96 8.20 11.75
CA LEU A 124 -5.24 9.18 10.72
C LEU A 124 -5.64 8.51 9.41
N PHE A 125 -6.49 9.17 8.63
CA PHE A 125 -6.94 8.68 7.32
C PHE A 125 -5.75 8.40 6.40
N SER A 126 -4.77 9.31 6.35
CA SER A 126 -3.55 9.11 5.54
C SER A 126 -2.81 7.82 5.87
N SER A 127 -2.80 7.42 7.15
CA SER A 127 -2.15 6.19 7.62
C SER A 127 -2.99 4.95 7.28
N VAL A 128 -4.31 5.06 7.43
CA VAL A 128 -5.24 3.98 7.10
C VAL A 128 -5.29 3.73 5.59
N GLU A 129 -5.33 4.76 4.76
CA GLU A 129 -5.28 4.67 3.29
C GLU A 129 -4.03 3.94 2.80
N ARG A 130 -2.87 4.17 3.43
CA ARG A 130 -1.61 3.47 3.11
C ARG A 130 -1.66 1.99 3.49
N ALA A 131 -2.43 1.63 4.51
CA ALA A 131 -2.55 0.25 4.99
C ALA A 131 -3.66 -0.54 4.27
N LEU A 132 -4.64 0.16 3.67
CA LEU A 132 -5.73 -0.44 2.92
C LEU A 132 -5.33 -0.71 1.48
N PHE A 133 -5.82 -1.83 0.96
CA PHE A 133 -5.61 -2.26 -0.41
C PHE A 133 -6.94 -2.74 -0.99
N CYS A 134 -7.13 -2.51 -2.28
CA CYS A 134 -8.34 -2.96 -2.95
C CYS A 134 -8.30 -4.48 -3.18
N THR A 135 -9.34 -5.19 -2.75
CA THR A 135 -9.48 -6.64 -2.94
C THR A 135 -10.03 -7.02 -4.32
N SER A 136 -10.51 -6.04 -5.10
CA SER A 136 -11.11 -6.26 -6.43
C SER A 136 -10.09 -6.19 -7.57
N CYS A 137 -8.86 -5.74 -7.33
CA CYS A 137 -7.82 -5.67 -8.35
C CYS A 137 -6.68 -6.62 -8.02
N ASP A 138 -6.10 -7.25 -9.05
CA ASP A 138 -5.03 -8.26 -8.89
C ASP A 138 -3.79 -7.75 -8.15
N ARG A 139 -3.57 -6.44 -8.14
CA ARG A 139 -2.37 -5.80 -7.56
C ARG A 139 -2.62 -5.04 -6.26
N GLY A 140 -3.83 -5.05 -5.69
CA GLY A 140 -4.09 -4.35 -4.43
C GLY A 140 -3.85 -2.83 -4.50
N GLY A 141 -4.43 -2.17 -5.49
CA GLY A 141 -4.23 -0.76 -5.80
C GLY A 141 -4.54 0.19 -4.63
N PRO A 142 -3.95 1.40 -4.65
CA PRO A 142 -4.06 2.36 -3.56
C PRO A 142 -5.51 2.79 -3.33
N VAL A 143 -5.92 2.76 -2.08
CA VAL A 143 -7.26 3.12 -1.62
C VAL A 143 -7.26 4.54 -1.08
N ARG A 144 -8.29 5.31 -1.42
CA ARG A 144 -8.66 6.58 -0.81
C ARG A 144 -9.91 6.41 0.05
N LEU A 145 -9.97 7.10 1.17
CA LEU A 145 -11.13 7.15 2.05
C LEU A 145 -11.88 8.45 1.82
N GLU A 146 -13.19 8.33 1.67
CA GLU A 146 -14.11 9.43 1.47
C GLU A 146 -15.13 9.43 2.60
N ILE A 147 -15.37 10.62 3.14
CA ILE A 147 -16.42 10.87 4.12
C ILE A 147 -17.63 11.34 3.34
N HIS A 148 -18.72 10.59 3.46
CA HIS A 148 -20.03 10.97 2.93
C HIS A 148 -20.98 11.20 4.10
N LYS A 149 -21.89 12.17 3.95
CA LYS A 149 -23.01 12.31 4.88
C LYS A 149 -24.03 11.19 4.63
N LEU A 150 -24.58 10.60 5.69
CA LEU A 150 -25.89 9.97 5.55
C LEU A 150 -26.88 11.03 5.06
N PRO A 151 -27.68 10.76 4.01
CA PRO A 151 -28.81 11.62 3.70
C PRO A 151 -29.70 11.70 4.96
N ARG A 152 -29.97 12.92 5.42
CA ARG A 152 -30.99 13.15 6.44
C ARG A 152 -32.33 12.81 5.79
N ASN A 153 -32.94 11.70 6.21
CA ASN A 153 -34.37 11.47 5.98
C ASN A 153 -35.18 12.49 6.76
#